data_AF-A0A0V0XM72-F1
#
_entry.id   AF-A0A0V0XM72-F1
#
_cell.length_a   1.000
_cell.length_b   1.000
_cell.length_c   1.000
_cell.angle_alpha   90.00
_cell.angle_beta   90.00
_cell.angle_gamma   90.00
#
_symmetry.space_group_name_H-M   'P 1'
#
loop_
_entity.id
_entity.type
_entity.pdbx_description
1 polymer ?
#
loop_
_entity_poly.entity_id
_entity_poly.type
_entity_poly.pdbx_seq_one_letter_code
_entity_poly.pdbx_strand_id
1 'polypeptide(L)' 'LAAILREFADVLSTSDEDLGRTSVVRHAIHTGDAKPVRCSPRRIPYHQRAQVEALLDEMLRRDVVEPSSSPWASPI' A
#
# COMPACT_ATOMS: atom_id res chain seq x y z
N LEU A 1 0.78 31.24 11.69
CA LEU A 1 0.97 29.82 11.29
C LEU A 1 0.35 28.84 12.29
N ALA A 2 0.73 28.88 13.58
CA ALA A 2 0.24 27.92 14.58
C ALA A 2 -1.29 27.88 14.80
N ALA A 3 -2.00 28.98 14.53
CA ALA A 3 -3.46 29.01 14.61
C ALA A 3 -4.09 28.15 13.49
N ILE A 4 -3.63 28.31 12.26
CA ILE A 4 -4.11 27.57 11.08
C ILE A 4 -3.80 26.07 11.22
N LEU A 5 -2.59 25.72 11.67
CA LEU A 5 -2.23 24.30 11.87
C LEU A 5 -3.10 23.61 12.92
N ARG A 6 -3.52 24.32 13.97
CA ARG A 6 -4.45 23.78 14.98
C ARG A 6 -5.88 23.69 14.47
N GLU A 7 -6.29 24.66 13.65
CA GLU A 7 -7.63 24.68 13.05
C GLU A 7 -7.86 23.49 12.11
N PHE A 8 -6.83 23.08 11.37
CA PHE A 8 -6.89 21.99 10.40
C PHE A 8 -6.14 20.72 10.84
N ALA A 9 -5.94 20.53 12.15
CA ALA A 9 -5.15 19.42 12.67
C ALA A 9 -5.74 18.04 12.34
N ASP A 10 -7.05 17.97 12.07
CA ASP A 10 -7.80 16.76 11.73
C ASP A 10 -7.63 16.30 10.28
N VAL A 11 -7.27 17.22 9.37
CA VAL A 11 -7.06 16.93 7.94
C VAL A 11 -5.58 16.84 7.55
N LEU A 12 -4.69 17.19 8.46
CA LEU A 12 -3.25 17.15 8.25
C LEU A 12 -2.69 15.82 8.73
N SER A 13 -2.03 15.08 7.83
CA SER A 13 -1.23 13.92 8.21
C SER A 13 0.02 14.39 8.97
N THR A 14 0.22 13.84 10.16
CA THR A 14 1.36 14.09 11.05
C THR A 14 2.29 12.89 11.17
N SER A 15 1.79 11.70 10.82
CA SER A 15 2.54 10.46 10.75
C SER A 15 2.14 9.65 9.53
N ASP A 16 3.02 8.74 9.12
CA ASP A 16 2.71 7.78 8.05
C ASP A 16 1.53 6.88 8.41
N GLU A 17 1.18 6.72 9.70
CA GLU A 17 0.03 5.93 10.16
C GLU A 17 -1.31 6.63 9.95
N ASP A 18 -1.32 7.94 9.64
CA ASP A 18 -2.55 8.75 9.47
C ASP A 18 -3.21 8.51 8.10
N LEU A 19 -3.19 7.27 7.62
CA LEU A 19 -3.73 6.90 6.33
C LEU A 19 -5.26 6.92 6.37
N GLY A 20 -5.87 7.86 5.65
CA GLY A 20 -7.31 7.96 5.51
C GLY A 20 -7.91 6.85 4.63
N ARG A 21 -9.19 6.50 4.88
CA ARG A 21 -10.00 5.61 4.02
C ARG A 21 -11.37 6.22 3.82
N THR A 22 -11.95 6.05 2.64
CA THR A 22 -13.34 6.41 2.37
C THR A 22 -14.16 5.18 2.01
N SER A 23 -15.39 5.12 2.52
CA SER A 23 -16.37 4.09 2.16
C SER A 23 -17.28 4.53 0.99
N VAL A 24 -17.14 5.76 0.50
CA VAL A 24 -18.05 6.38 -0.48
C VAL A 24 -17.96 5.71 -1.86
N VAL A 25 -16.75 5.35 -2.31
CA VAL A 25 -16.52 4.69 -3.60
C VAL A 25 -15.43 3.63 -3.44
N ARG A 26 -15.62 2.49 -4.12
CA ARG A 26 -14.55 1.52 -4.36
C ARG A 26 -14.07 1.67 -5.80
N HIS A 27 -12.77 1.85 -5.97
CA HIS A 27 -12.16 1.97 -7.30
C HIS A 27 -12.11 0.59 -7.98
N ALA A 28 -12.45 0.54 -9.27
CA ALA A 28 -12.33 -0.65 -10.10
C ALA A 28 -11.43 -0.34 -11.30
N ILE A 29 -10.51 -1.26 -11.60
CA ILE A 29 -9.62 -1.18 -12.77
C ILE A 29 -10.19 -2.08 -13.86
N HIS A 30 -10.61 -1.50 -14.98
CA HIS A 30 -11.15 -2.25 -16.11
C HIS A 30 -10.03 -2.65 -17.08
N THR A 31 -9.68 -3.93 -17.10
CA THR A 31 -8.59 -4.46 -17.96
C THR A 31 -9.03 -4.81 -19.39
N GLY A 32 -10.32 -4.73 -19.70
CA GLY A 32 -10.87 -5.13 -21.00
C GLY A 32 -10.51 -6.60 -21.33
N ASP A 33 -10.02 -6.83 -22.56
CA ASP A 33 -9.63 -8.15 -23.04
C ASP A 33 -8.17 -8.54 -22.69
N ALA A 34 -7.49 -7.74 -21.85
CA ALA A 34 -6.12 -8.02 -21.47
C ALA A 34 -6.02 -9.31 -20.64
N LYS A 35 -5.17 -10.24 -21.08
CA LYS A 35 -4.89 -11.49 -20.37
C LYS A 35 -3.97 -11.25 -19.18
N PRO A 36 -4.11 -12.02 -18.07
CA PRO A 36 -3.20 -11.93 -16.94
C PRO A 36 -1.73 -12.14 -17.30
N VAL A 37 -0.87 -11.29 -16.74
CA VAL A 37 0.59 -11.40 -16.84
C VAL A 37 1.15 -11.74 -15.46
N ARG A 38 1.93 -12.83 -15.40
CA ARG A 38 2.60 -13.29 -14.18
C ARG A 38 4.11 -13.28 -14.36
N CYS A 39 4.77 -12.42 -13.60
CA CYS A 39 6.22 -12.32 -13.54
C CYS A 39 6.74 -12.90 -12.21
N SER A 40 7.84 -13.66 -12.26
CA SER A 40 8.49 -14.17 -11.05
C SER A 40 9.10 -13.01 -10.23
N PRO A 41 9.01 -13.03 -8.88
CA PRO A 41 9.70 -12.07 -8.02
C PRO A 41 11.21 -12.04 -8.29
N ARG A 42 11.86 -10.88 -8.09
CA ARG A 42 13.32 -10.79 -8.19
C ARG A 42 13.96 -11.20 -6.87
N ARG A 43 15.25 -11.52 -6.94
CA ARG A 43 16.03 -11.84 -5.75
C ARG A 43 16.28 -10.56 -4.95
N ILE A 44 15.74 -10.52 -3.73
CA ILE A 44 16.04 -9.46 -2.77
C ILE A 44 17.47 -9.68 -2.21
N PRO A 45 18.35 -8.65 -2.26
CA PRO A 45 19.66 -8.69 -1.63
C PRO A 45 19.57 -9.05 -0.16
N TYR A 46 20.52 -9.84 0.33
CA TYR A 46 20.47 -10.39 1.70
C TYR A 46 20.33 -9.29 2.77
N HIS A 47 21.06 -8.19 2.63
CA HIS A 47 21.04 -7.08 3.58
C HIS A 47 19.71 -6.29 3.61
N GLN A 48 18.85 -6.46 2.60
CA GLN A 48 17.54 -5.79 2.53
C GLN A 48 16.38 -6.67 2.98
N ARG A 49 16.58 -7.99 3.14
CA ARG A 49 15.48 -8.94 3.43
C ARG A 49 14.71 -8.56 4.68
N ALA A 50 15.41 -8.31 5.79
CA ALA A 50 14.79 -7.93 7.05
C ALA A 50 13.99 -6.61 6.94
N GLN A 51 14.47 -5.66 6.15
CA GLN A 51 13.76 -4.39 5.93
C GLN A 51 12.49 -4.61 5.10
N VAL A 52 12.55 -5.42 4.04
CA VAL A 52 11.38 -5.73 3.22
C VAL A 52 10.32 -6.48 4.03
N GLU A 53 10.74 -7.45 4.85
CA GLU A 53 9.84 -8.19 5.75
C GLU A 53 9.16 -7.23 6.75
N ALA A 54 9.92 -6.33 7.40
CA ALA A 54 9.35 -5.35 8.32
C ALA A 54 8.33 -4.41 7.67
N LEU A 55 8.61 -3.94 6.44
CA LEU A 55 7.67 -3.09 5.68
C LEU A 55 6.40 -3.85 5.29
N LEU A 56 6.52 -5.12 4.88
CA LEU A 56 5.37 -5.97 4.55
C LEU A 56 4.48 -6.19 5.78
N ASP A 57 5.08 -6.51 6.93
CA ASP A 57 4.36 -6.70 8.19
C ASP A 57 3.64 -5.41 8.63
N GLU A 58 4.29 -4.25 8.48
CA GLU A 58 3.67 -2.96 8.75
C GLU A 58 2.46 -2.70 7.85
N MET A 59 2.59 -2.91 6.53
CA MET A 59 1.50 -2.71 5.59
C MET A 59 0.32 -3.67 5.85
N LEU A 60 0.60 -4.92 6.24
CA LEU A 60 -0.41 -5.89 6.65
C LEU A 60 -1.13 -5.45 7.92
N ARG A 61 -0.39 -5.01 8.95
CA ARG A 61 -0.97 -4.48 10.20
C ARG A 61 -1.89 -3.28 9.94
N ARG A 62 -1.54 -2.45 8.96
CA ARG A 62 -2.26 -1.23 8.58
C ARG A 62 -3.43 -1.47 7.61
N ASP A 63 -3.71 -2.71 7.23
CA ASP A 63 -4.78 -3.06 6.26
C ASP A 63 -4.62 -2.37 4.88
N VAL A 64 -3.37 -2.06 4.49
CA VAL A 64 -3.03 -1.46 3.20
C VAL A 64 -2.86 -2.54 2.12
N VAL A 65 -2.36 -3.72 2.52
CA VAL A 65 -2.19 -4.88 1.66
C VAL A 65 -2.81 -6.11 2.31
N GLU A 66 -3.16 -7.11 1.49
CA GLU A 66 -3.71 -8.39 1.95
C GLU A 66 -3.10 -9.56 1.15
N PRO A 67 -3.02 -10.76 1.74
CA PRO A 67 -2.66 -11.96 1.00
C PRO A 67 -3.69 -12.24 -0.11
N SER A 68 -3.20 -12.54 -1.32
CA SER A 68 -4.08 -12.85 -2.46
C SER A 68 -3.52 -13.98 -3.32
N SER A 69 -4.42 -14.65 -4.04
CA SER A 69 -4.08 -15.66 -5.05
C SER A 69 -4.47 -15.13 -6.43
N SER A 70 -3.66 -14.21 -6.95
CA SER A 70 -3.93 -13.52 -8.22
C SER A 70 -3.24 -14.19 -9.42
N PRO A 71 -3.90 -14.28 -10.59
CA PRO A 71 -3.25 -14.65 -11.83
C PRO A 71 -2.29 -13.56 -12.34
N TRP A 72 -2.40 -12.34 -11.81
CA TRP A 72 -1.49 -11.22 -12.09
C TRP A 72 -0.37 -11.18 -11.03
N ALA A 73 0.88 -11.02 -11.45
CA ALA A 73 1.99 -10.78 -10.53
C ALA A 73 3.07 -9.91 -11.18
N SER A 74 3.52 -8.88 -10.47
CA SER A 74 4.65 -8.03 -10.85
C SER A 74 5.81 -8.29 -9.89
N PRO A 75 7.08 -8.28 -10.34
CA PRO A 75 8.21 -8.50 -9.45
C PRO A 75 8.42 -7.30 -8.53
N ILE A 76 8.76 -7.60 -7.27
CA ILE A 76 9.48 -6.70 -6.37
C ILE A 76 10.97 -6.99 -6.44
#